data_AF-A0A1Q9HET7-F1
#
_entry.id   AF-A0A1Q9HET7-F1
#
_cell.length_a   1.000
_cell.length_b   1.000
_cell.length_c   1.000
_cell.angle_alpha   90.00
_cell.angle_beta   90.00
_cell.angle_gamma   90.00
#
_symmetry.space_group_name_H-M   'P 1'
#
loop_
_entity.id
_entity.type
_entity.pdbx_description
1 polymer ?
#
loop_
_entity_poly.entity_id
_entity_poly.type
_entity_poly.pdbx_seq_one_letter_code
_entity_poly.pdbx_strand_id
1 'polypeptide(L)'
;MNNHQLTALETLEQRSQRNLKNLEQAYHELHVAWVVLKESYEGQGAEEADMQFQVLAGQVTEYQHVLEKLMMQCSQEIAELKERGEAHAT
;
A
#
# COMPACT_ATOMS: atom_id res chain seq x y z
N MET A 1 -21.89 -6.36 18.78
CA MET A 1 -20.58 -6.92 18.34
C MET A 1 -19.74 -7.23 19.57
N ASN A 2 -19.04 -8.36 19.63
CA ASN A 2 -18.19 -8.72 20.79
C ASN A 2 -16.85 -7.95 20.73
N ASN A 3 -16.30 -7.51 21.87
CA ASN A 3 -14.98 -6.88 22.00
C ASN A 3 -13.87 -7.55 21.17
N HIS A 4 -13.84 -8.89 21.06
CA HIS A 4 -12.85 -9.59 20.25
C HIS A 4 -12.93 -9.30 18.74
N GLN A 5 -14.13 -9.09 18.21
CA GLN A 5 -14.31 -8.73 16.79
C GLN A 5 -13.86 -7.28 16.52
N LEU A 6 -14.14 -6.38 17.46
CA LEU A 6 -13.69 -4.98 17.40
C LEU A 6 -12.15 -4.89 17.40
N THR A 7 -11.50 -5.58 18.34
CA THR A 7 -10.04 -5.61 18.44
C THR A 7 -9.37 -6.22 17.21
N ALA A 8 -9.98 -7.24 16.60
CA ALA A 8 -9.46 -7.85 15.37
C ALA A 8 -9.47 -6.88 14.18
N LEU A 9 -10.53 -6.07 14.04
CA LEU A 9 -10.65 -5.06 12.98
C LEU A 9 -9.64 -3.93 13.16
N GLU A 10 -9.47 -3.43 14.39
CA GLU A 10 -8.47 -2.38 14.69
C GLU A 10 -7.03 -2.88 14.47
N THR A 11 -6.78 -4.15 14.80
CA THR A 11 -5.48 -4.79 14.53
C THR A 11 -5.22 -4.92 13.03
N LEU A 12 -6.25 -5.25 12.25
CA LEU A 12 -6.15 -5.36 10.80
C LEU A 12 -5.83 -3.99 10.19
N GLU A 13 -6.57 -2.94 10.57
CA GLU A 13 -6.37 -1.57 10.10
C GLU A 13 -4.94 -1.07 10.39
N GLN A 14 -4.44 -1.27 11.61
CA GLN A 14 -3.07 -0.89 11.96
C GLN A 14 -2.02 -1.67 11.18
N ARG A 15 -2.29 -2.94 10.84
CA ARG A 15 -1.38 -3.77 10.03
C ARG A 15 -1.37 -3.31 8.58
N SER A 16 -2.52 -3.01 7.99
CA SER A 16 -2.59 -2.52 6.60
C SER A 16 -1.93 -1.15 6.45
N GLN A 17 -2.12 -0.23 7.39
CA GLN A 17 -1.41 1.07 7.40
C GLN A 17 0.11 0.90 7.46
N ARG A 18 0.61 -0.04 8.28
CA ARG A 18 2.05 -0.34 8.34
C ARG A 18 2.58 -0.92 7.04
N ASN A 19 1.83 -1.86 6.45
CA ASN A 19 2.23 -2.49 5.19
C ASN A 19 2.28 -1.48 4.04
N LEU A 20 1.32 -0.54 3.98
CA LEU A 20 1.33 0.54 2.99
C LEU A 20 2.60 1.40 3.12
N LYS A 21 2.92 1.86 4.33
CA LYS A 21 4.16 2.64 4.57
C LYS A 21 5.44 1.88 4.19
N ASN A 22 5.50 0.59 4.52
CA ASN A 22 6.64 -0.24 4.15
C ASN A 22 6.79 -0.37 2.63
N LEU A 23 5.67 -0.43 1.89
CA LEU A 23 5.67 -0.50 0.43
C LEU A 23 6.15 0.82 -0.19
N GLU A 24 5.65 1.96 0.31
CA GLU A 24 6.09 3.29 -0.11
C GLU A 24 7.59 3.48 0.10
N GLN A 25 8.12 3.03 1.25
CA GLN A 25 9.54 3.10 1.56
C GLN A 25 10.37 2.21 0.62
N ALA A 26 9.97 0.95 0.43
CA ALA A 26 10.67 0.03 -0.47
C ALA A 26 10.70 0.55 -1.91
N TYR A 27 9.62 1.19 -2.37
CA TYR A 27 9.58 1.86 -3.67
C TYR A 27 10.58 3.02 -3.76
N HIS A 28 10.62 3.89 -2.75
CA HIS A 28 11.56 5.00 -2.71
C HIS A 28 13.01 4.52 -2.75
N GLU A 29 13.36 3.51 -1.94
CA GLU A 29 14.69 2.92 -1.91
C GLU A 29 15.08 2.30 -3.26
N LEU A 30 14.14 1.58 -3.90
CA LEU A 30 14.35 1.00 -5.22
C LEU A 30 14.57 2.08 -6.29
N HIS A 31 13.81 3.18 -6.23
CA HIS A 31 13.97 4.30 -7.16
C HIS A 31 15.32 5.00 -7.00
N VAL A 32 15.76 5.25 -5.77
CA VAL A 32 17.08 5.84 -5.51
C VAL A 32 18.19 4.92 -6.01
N ALA A 33 18.13 3.62 -5.70
CA ALA A 33 19.11 2.64 -6.16
C ALA A 33 19.16 2.58 -7.70
N TRP A 34 18.01 2.70 -8.36
CA TRP A 34 17.91 2.75 -9.82
C TRP A 34 18.57 3.99 -10.43
N VAL A 35 18.29 5.18 -9.89
CA VAL A 35 18.90 6.42 -10.38
C VAL A 35 20.42 6.35 -10.30
N VAL A 36 20.95 5.87 -9.17
CA VAL A 36 22.39 5.68 -8.96
C VAL A 36 22.97 4.67 -9.97
N LEU A 37 22.26 3.55 -10.22
CA LEU A 37 22.70 2.55 -11.20
C LEU A 37 22.69 3.10 -12.63
N LYS A 38 21.66 3.89 -13.00
CA LYS A 38 21.54 4.53 -14.30
C LYS A 38 22.68 5.51 -14.55
N GLU A 39 23.04 6.33 -13.56
CA GLU A 39 24.19 7.24 -13.66
C GLU A 39 25.52 6.48 -13.84
N SER A 40 25.61 5.23 -13.40
CA SER A 40 26.80 4.39 -13.53
C SER A 40 26.93 3.64 -14.87
N TYR A 41 25.87 3.60 -15.68
CA TYR A 41 25.81 2.82 -16.92
C TYR A 41 25.95 3.74 -18.16
N GLU A 42 26.97 3.52 -18.98
CA GLU A 42 27.09 4.13 -20.32
C GLU A 42 26.62 3.15 -21.41
N GLY A 43 25.57 3.49 -22.16
CA GLY A 43 25.17 2.79 -23.40
C GLY A 43 23.72 2.28 -23.47
N GLN A 44 23.41 1.51 -24.52
CA GLN A 44 22.04 1.04 -24.85
C GLN A 44 21.35 0.20 -23.76
N GLY A 45 22.11 -0.53 -22.92
CA GLY A 45 21.53 -1.28 -21.81
C GLY A 45 20.92 -0.40 -20.70
N ALA A 46 21.35 0.85 -20.58
CA ALA A 46 20.83 1.80 -19.61
C ALA A 46 19.41 2.26 -19.96
N GLU A 47 19.15 2.51 -21.24
CA GLU A 47 17.84 2.97 -21.74
C GLU A 47 16.78 1.87 -21.62
N GLU A 48 17.15 0.64 -21.97
CA GLU A 48 16.22 -0.49 -21.94
C GLU A 48 15.83 -0.88 -20.50
N ALA A 49 16.80 -0.81 -19.58
CA ALA A 49 16.55 -1.00 -18.16
C ALA A 49 15.79 0.19 -17.54
N ASP A 50 15.99 1.43 -18.01
CA ASP A 50 15.19 2.60 -17.61
C ASP A 50 13.73 2.45 -18.01
N MET A 51 13.47 1.97 -19.23
CA MET A 51 12.13 1.68 -19.69
C MET A 51 11.46 0.60 -18.83
N GLN A 52 12.17 -0.49 -18.51
CA GLN A 52 11.63 -1.53 -17.62
C GLN A 52 11.34 -0.99 -16.21
N PHE A 53 12.20 -0.11 -15.69
CA PHE A 53 11.99 0.51 -14.40
C PHE A 53 10.77 1.44 -14.39
N GLN A 54 10.59 2.25 -15.42
CA GLN A 54 9.40 3.12 -15.55
C GLN A 54 8.11 2.29 -15.61
N VAL A 55 8.12 1.16 -16.31
CA VAL A 55 6.99 0.22 -16.31
C VAL A 55 6.74 -0.34 -14.91
N LEU A 56 7.79 -0.77 -14.21
CA LEU A 56 7.66 -1.31 -12.84
C LEU A 56 7.15 -0.24 -11.86
N ALA A 57 7.63 0.99 -11.98
CA ALA A 57 7.19 2.13 -11.17
C ALA A 57 5.71 2.46 -11.41
N GLY A 58 5.27 2.41 -12.67
CA GLY A 58 3.86 2.56 -13.03
C GLY A 58 2.99 1.47 -12.40
N GLN A 59 3.39 0.21 -12.50
CA GLN A 59 2.67 -0.93 -11.90
C GLN A 59 2.60 -0.82 -10.37
N VAL A 60 3.69 -0.41 -9.71
CA VAL A 60 3.70 -0.20 -8.25
C VAL A 60 2.78 0.93 -7.84
N THR A 61 2.73 2.02 -8.60
CA THR A 61 1.82 3.14 -8.34
C THR A 61 0.35 2.69 -8.46
N GLU A 62 0.03 1.88 -9.46
CA GLU A 62 -1.29 1.27 -9.60
C GLU A 62 -1.63 0.35 -8.43
N TYR A 63 -0.69 -0.50 -8.00
CA TYR A 63 -0.89 -1.36 -6.84
C TYR A 63 -1.08 -0.56 -5.54
N GLN A 64 -0.34 0.53 -5.36
CA GLN A 64 -0.52 1.44 -4.23
C GLN A 64 -1.95 2.02 -4.23
N HIS A 65 -2.41 2.52 -5.37
CA HIS A 65 -3.75 3.08 -5.48
C HIS A 65 -4.86 2.04 -5.19
N VAL A 66 -4.69 0.81 -5.70
CA VAL A 66 -5.62 -0.30 -5.38
C VAL A 66 -5.62 -0.60 -3.89
N LEU A 67 -4.44 -0.63 -3.25
CA LEU A 67 -4.31 -0.92 -1.83
C LEU A 67 -4.96 0.18 -0.97
N GLU A 68 -4.75 1.45 -1.30
CA GLU A 68 -5.39 2.59 -0.63
C GLU A 68 -6.92 2.51 -0.72
N LYS A 69 -7.45 2.19 -1.91
CA LYS A 69 -8.89 2.02 -2.11
C LYS A 69 -9.46 0.87 -1.28
N LEU A 70 -8.77 -0.27 -1.24
CA LEU A 70 -9.16 -1.42 -0.42
C LEU A 70 -9.13 -1.06 1.07
N MET A 71 -8.12 -0.33 1.52
CA MET A 71 -8.04 0.14 2.90
C MET A 71 -9.21 1.06 3.25
N MET A 72 -9.56 2.01 2.39
CA MET A 72 -10.70 2.91 2.59
C MET A 72 -12.01 2.12 2.67
N GLN A 73 -12.21 1.13 1.79
CA GLN A 73 -13.38 0.25 1.80
C GLN A 73 -13.45 -0.55 3.11
N CYS A 74 -12.34 -1.15 3.55
CA CYS A 74 -12.29 -1.85 4.83
C CYS A 74 -12.61 -0.93 6.01
N SER A 75 -12.06 0.29 6.05
CA SER A 75 -12.37 1.25 7.11
C SER A 75 -13.86 1.64 7.11
N GLN A 76 -14.48 1.78 5.94
CA GLN A 76 -15.93 2.03 5.82
C GLN A 76 -16.76 0.86 6.33
N GLU A 77 -16.47 -0.36 5.89
CA GLU A 77 -17.16 -1.57 6.35
C GLU A 77 -17.04 -1.75 7.88
N ILE A 78 -15.86 -1.46 8.44
CA ILE A 78 -15.63 -1.47 9.89
C ILE A 78 -16.51 -0.44 10.59
N ALA A 79 -16.59 0.79 10.07
CA ALA A 79 -17.42 1.84 10.65
C ALA A 79 -18.91 1.47 10.64
N GLU A 80 -19.42 0.94 9.52
CA GLU A 80 -20.80 0.46 9.41
C GLU A 80 -21.09 -0.69 10.38
N LEU A 81 -20.14 -1.63 10.55
CA LEU A 81 -20.27 -2.73 11.51
C LEU A 81 -20.27 -2.23 12.97
N LYS A 82 -19.47 -1.20 13.29
CA LYS A 82 -19.49 -0.55 14.61
C LYS A 82 -20.86 0.10 14.87
N GLU A 83 -21.36 0.90 13.94
CA GLU A 83 -22.66 1.57 14.06
C GLU A 83 -23.83 0.57 14.21
N ARG A 84 -23.87 -0.47 13.38
CA ARG A 84 -24.90 -1.53 13.49
C ARG A 84 -24.75 -2.35 14.77
N GLY A 85 -23.52 -2.56 15.23
CA GLY A 85 -23.22 -3.24 16.49
C GLY A 85 -23.68 -2.45 17.72
N GLU A 86 -23.61 -1.12 17.68
CA GLU A 86 -24.08 -0.21 18.72
C GLU A 86 -25.61 -0.08 18.69
N ALA A 87 -26.22 0.02 17.51
CA ALA A 87 -27.67 0.10 17.33
C ALA A 87 -28.44 -1.16 17.80
N HIS A 88 -27.76 -2.30 17.94
CA HIS A 88 -28.32 -3.55 18.45
C HIS A 88 -27.99 -3.84 19.93
N ALA A 89 -27.26 -2.95 20.60
CA ALA A 89 -26.92 -3.06 22.03
C ALA A 89 -27.81 -2.18 22.94
N THR A 90 -28.63 -1.32 22.35
CA THR A 90 -29.73 -0.55 22.99
C THR A 90 -31.07 -1.26 22.83
#